data_AF-A0A080M5A2-F1
#
_entry.id   AF-A0A080M5A2-F1
#
_cell.length_a   1.000
_cell.length_b   1.000
_cell.length_c   1.000
_cell.angle_alpha   90.00
_cell.angle_beta   90.00
_cell.angle_gamma   90.00
#
_symmetry.space_group_name_H-M   'P 1'
#
loop_
_entity.id
_entity.type
_entity.pdbx_description
1 polymer ?
#
loop_
_entity_poly.entity_id
_entity_poly.type
_entity_poly.pdbx_seq_one_letter_code
_entity_poly.pdbx_strand_id
1 'polypeptide(L)'
;MISRIVTLTGNVLQPRNWEVRLGTPLCDLVALGQPKADTSKYLMGGPMMGFEIPDLAAPVIKATNCVIAGSPTLFPPSPPEMPCIRCGACAEVCPHELQPFELYWFARARNFGKTQEYHLFDCIECGCCSYVCPSHIPLVQYFRFAKSEIWSREREKQAAEAAKARFELRNARAEREQAEKAERLARASTARSSERKPASAVASAAVVEAGVSGALASEPAVASSAVDADAQKKATIVAAMERARAQRAAVQPRNTGQLSAQQQREIAAIEARRAALQAESPPDTVTPPERAAE
;
A
#
# COMPACT_ATOMS: atom_id res chain seq x y z
N MET A 1 -35.61 -0.88 -16.88
CA MET A 1 -35.88 -2.21 -16.29
C MET A 1 -35.67 -2.09 -14.78
N ILE A 2 -36.70 -2.30 -13.98
CA ILE A 2 -36.69 -2.05 -12.51
C ILE A 2 -36.80 -3.37 -11.72
N SER A 3 -37.31 -4.43 -12.36
CA SER A 3 -37.43 -5.78 -11.83
C SER A 3 -36.51 -6.77 -12.57
N ARG A 4 -36.30 -7.93 -11.95
CA ARG A 4 -35.61 -9.10 -12.52
C ARG A 4 -36.26 -10.39 -12.00
N ILE A 5 -36.29 -11.42 -12.84
CA ILE A 5 -36.65 -12.77 -12.38
C ILE A 5 -35.47 -13.38 -11.63
N VAL A 6 -35.69 -13.82 -10.39
CA VAL A 6 -34.71 -14.48 -9.53
C VAL A 6 -35.23 -15.86 -9.14
N THR A 7 -34.43 -16.90 -9.35
CA THR A 7 -34.74 -18.25 -8.86
C THR A 7 -34.38 -18.36 -7.37
N LEU A 8 -35.31 -18.79 -6.52
CA LEU A 8 -35.03 -19.19 -5.14
C LEU A 8 -35.17 -20.71 -5.03
N THR A 9 -34.12 -21.40 -4.61
CA THR A 9 -34.05 -22.88 -4.62
C THR A 9 -33.13 -23.43 -3.52
N GLY A 10 -32.93 -24.74 -3.47
CA GLY A 10 -32.21 -25.43 -2.41
C GLY A 10 -33.12 -25.79 -1.24
N ASN A 11 -32.68 -25.52 -0.01
CA ASN A 11 -33.35 -25.95 1.21
C ASN A 11 -34.55 -25.07 1.64
N VAL A 12 -35.43 -24.79 0.70
CA VAL A 12 -36.69 -24.05 0.87
C VAL A 12 -37.88 -24.99 0.76
N LEU A 13 -39.01 -24.65 1.38
CA LEU A 13 -40.28 -25.38 1.20
C LEU A 13 -40.93 -25.04 -0.16
N GLN A 14 -40.68 -23.84 -0.70
CA GLN A 14 -41.32 -23.35 -1.92
C GLN A 14 -40.27 -22.86 -2.94
N PRO A 15 -39.47 -23.77 -3.55
CA PRO A 15 -38.52 -23.42 -4.61
C PRO A 15 -39.27 -22.95 -5.87
N ARG A 16 -39.02 -21.72 -6.32
CA ARG A 16 -39.65 -21.14 -7.53
C ARG A 16 -38.92 -19.89 -8.02
N ASN A 17 -39.30 -19.45 -9.21
CA ASN A 17 -38.90 -18.17 -9.77
C ASN A 17 -39.82 -17.05 -9.26
N TRP A 18 -39.24 -15.93 -8.86
CA TRP A 18 -39.92 -14.73 -8.39
C TRP A 18 -39.54 -13.54 -9.27
N GLU A 19 -40.48 -12.66 -9.60
CA GLU A 19 -40.12 -11.34 -10.12
C GLU A 19 -39.89 -10.38 -8.94
N VAL A 20 -38.67 -9.87 -8.83
CA VAL A 20 -38.20 -9.08 -7.68
C VAL A 20 -37.73 -7.71 -8.16
N ARG A 21 -37.96 -6.65 -7.38
CA ARG A 21 -37.45 -5.31 -7.70
C ARG A 21 -35.97 -5.22 -7.37
N LEU A 22 -35.19 -4.58 -8.23
CA LEU A 22 -33.78 -4.30 -7.93
C LEU A 22 -33.71 -3.36 -6.72
N GLY A 23 -32.92 -3.73 -5.72
CA GLY A 23 -32.84 -3.04 -4.42
C GLY A 23 -33.65 -3.69 -3.29
N THR A 24 -34.57 -4.63 -3.55
CA THR A 24 -35.21 -5.44 -2.48
C THR A 24 -34.14 -6.22 -1.71
N PRO A 25 -34.14 -6.26 -0.36
CA PRO A 25 -33.13 -6.99 0.40
C PRO A 25 -33.33 -8.50 0.29
N LEU A 26 -32.24 -9.25 0.41
CA LEU A 26 -32.23 -10.71 0.26
C LEU A 26 -33.02 -11.44 1.35
N CYS A 27 -33.14 -10.88 2.56
CA CYS A 27 -33.98 -11.42 3.64
C CYS A 27 -35.45 -11.55 3.22
N ASP A 28 -36.05 -10.51 2.63
CA ASP A 28 -37.43 -10.49 2.18
C ASP A 28 -37.68 -11.56 1.10
N LEU A 29 -36.76 -11.66 0.13
CA LEU A 29 -36.83 -12.66 -0.93
C LEU A 29 -36.73 -14.09 -0.36
N VAL A 30 -35.78 -14.34 0.55
CA VAL A 30 -35.59 -15.65 1.18
C VAL A 30 -36.84 -16.06 1.98
N ALA A 31 -37.46 -15.13 2.72
CA ALA A 31 -38.66 -15.41 3.51
C ALA A 31 -39.82 -15.94 2.65
N LEU A 32 -39.98 -15.45 1.41
CA LEU A 32 -41.01 -15.93 0.46
C LEU A 32 -40.84 -17.42 0.08
N GLY A 33 -39.62 -17.95 0.12
CA GLY A 33 -39.36 -19.38 -0.15
C GLY A 33 -39.62 -20.29 1.06
N GLN A 34 -39.73 -19.72 2.27
CA GLN A 34 -39.81 -20.45 3.54
C GLN A 34 -38.61 -21.42 3.71
N PRO A 35 -37.41 -20.92 4.09
CA PRO A 35 -36.25 -21.77 4.34
C PRO A 35 -36.52 -22.73 5.51
N LYS A 36 -36.05 -23.97 5.40
CA LYS A 36 -36.18 -24.95 6.49
C LYS A 36 -35.15 -24.69 7.60
N ALA A 37 -35.41 -25.21 8.79
CA ALA A 37 -34.58 -25.00 9.98
C ALA A 37 -33.13 -25.50 9.88
N ASP A 38 -32.83 -26.44 8.95
CA ASP A 38 -31.48 -26.94 8.67
C ASP A 38 -30.69 -26.10 7.63
N THR A 39 -31.25 -24.97 7.18
CA THR A 39 -30.58 -24.04 6.26
C THR A 39 -29.45 -23.30 6.99
N SER A 40 -28.20 -23.58 6.61
CA SER A 40 -27.00 -23.03 7.26
C SER A 40 -26.41 -21.82 6.54
N LYS A 41 -26.67 -21.66 5.24
CA LYS A 41 -26.08 -20.58 4.43
C LYS A 41 -26.89 -20.26 3.17
N TYR A 42 -26.54 -19.15 2.50
CA TYR A 42 -27.16 -18.74 1.24
C TYR A 42 -26.09 -18.43 0.19
N LEU A 43 -26.26 -18.94 -1.03
CA LEU A 43 -25.34 -18.70 -2.15
C LEU A 43 -26.04 -17.82 -3.19
N MET A 44 -25.39 -16.75 -3.65
CA MET A 44 -25.83 -15.99 -4.83
C MET A 44 -25.25 -16.64 -6.09
N GLY A 45 -26.10 -16.99 -7.06
CA GLY A 45 -25.71 -17.61 -8.32
C GLY A 45 -26.04 -19.10 -8.42
N GLY A 46 -25.32 -19.82 -9.28
CA GLY A 46 -25.45 -21.28 -9.42
C GLY A 46 -24.55 -22.04 -8.44
N PRO A 47 -24.70 -23.36 -8.29
CA PRO A 47 -23.92 -24.15 -7.32
C PRO A 47 -22.41 -24.19 -7.60
N MET A 48 -21.98 -23.94 -8.85
CA MET A 48 -20.57 -23.99 -9.27
C MET A 48 -19.86 -22.62 -9.24
N MET A 49 -20.51 -21.57 -9.75
CA MET A 49 -19.91 -20.22 -9.84
C MET A 49 -20.39 -19.26 -8.75
N GLY A 50 -21.38 -19.66 -7.96
CA GLY A 50 -21.95 -18.81 -6.90
C GLY A 50 -20.98 -18.55 -5.76
N PHE A 51 -21.33 -17.55 -4.95
CA PHE A 51 -20.58 -17.17 -3.75
C PHE A 51 -21.51 -17.09 -2.55
N GLU A 52 -20.97 -17.38 -1.37
CA GLU A 52 -21.70 -17.33 -0.11
C GLU A 52 -22.01 -15.87 0.27
N ILE A 53 -23.26 -15.60 0.63
CA ILE A 53 -23.77 -14.28 1.00
C ILE A 53 -23.53 -14.09 2.51
N PRO A 54 -22.66 -13.17 2.95
CA PRO A 54 -22.36 -13.00 4.38
C PRO A 54 -23.46 -12.26 5.15
N ASP A 55 -24.32 -11.51 4.45
CA ASP A 55 -25.40 -10.71 5.05
C ASP A 55 -26.63 -10.68 4.12
N LEU A 56 -27.79 -11.02 4.69
CA LEU A 56 -29.08 -11.01 3.98
C LEU A 56 -29.72 -9.62 3.84
N ALA A 57 -29.18 -8.59 4.50
CA ALA A 57 -29.55 -7.20 4.22
C ALA A 57 -29.02 -6.71 2.85
N ALA A 58 -28.13 -7.46 2.20
CA ALA A 58 -27.65 -7.16 0.86
C ALA A 58 -28.81 -7.08 -0.16
N PRO A 59 -28.81 -6.10 -1.09
CA PRO A 59 -29.87 -5.94 -2.07
C PRO A 59 -29.77 -6.94 -3.23
N VAL A 60 -30.92 -7.31 -3.79
CA VAL A 60 -31.04 -7.96 -5.10
C VAL A 60 -30.56 -7.00 -6.19
N ILE A 61 -29.45 -7.34 -6.84
CA ILE A 61 -28.80 -6.54 -7.88
C ILE A 61 -28.98 -7.16 -9.28
N LYS A 62 -28.57 -6.45 -10.33
CA LYS A 62 -28.66 -6.93 -11.73
C LYS A 62 -27.98 -8.29 -11.97
N ALA A 63 -26.98 -8.66 -11.16
CA ALA A 63 -26.28 -9.94 -11.22
C ALA A 63 -26.97 -11.08 -10.43
N THR A 64 -27.92 -10.76 -9.56
CA THR A 64 -28.66 -11.73 -8.75
C THR A 64 -29.65 -12.51 -9.63
N ASN A 65 -29.19 -13.62 -10.20
CA ASN A 65 -30.01 -14.49 -11.06
C ASN A 65 -30.70 -15.61 -10.26
N CYS A 66 -30.02 -16.12 -9.24
CA CYS A 66 -30.44 -17.25 -8.42
C CYS A 66 -29.94 -17.04 -6.99
N VAL A 67 -30.68 -17.56 -6.02
CA VAL A 67 -30.33 -17.65 -4.61
C VAL A 67 -30.59 -19.09 -4.17
N ILE A 68 -29.55 -19.75 -3.65
CA ILE A 68 -29.63 -21.13 -3.19
C ILE A 68 -29.51 -21.15 -1.67
N ALA A 69 -30.58 -21.60 -0.99
CA ALA A 69 -30.55 -21.97 0.41
C ALA A 69 -29.74 -23.27 0.57
N GLY A 70 -28.59 -23.20 1.21
CA GLY A 70 -27.73 -24.34 1.47
C GLY A 70 -28.01 -24.95 2.84
N SER A 71 -28.11 -26.28 2.90
CA SER A 71 -27.97 -27.06 4.14
C SER A 71 -26.78 -28.03 4.01
N PRO A 72 -26.26 -28.57 5.12
CA PRO A 72 -25.12 -29.51 5.09
C PRO A 72 -25.38 -30.78 4.24
N THR A 73 -26.65 -31.15 4.03
CA THR A 73 -27.05 -32.27 3.18
C THR A 73 -26.96 -31.95 1.68
N LEU A 74 -27.19 -30.69 1.28
CA LEU A 74 -27.09 -30.24 -0.12
C LEU A 74 -25.66 -29.81 -0.48
N PHE A 75 -24.95 -29.22 0.48
CA PHE A 75 -23.57 -28.76 0.34
C PHE A 75 -22.74 -29.34 1.50
N PRO A 76 -22.32 -30.62 1.42
CA PRO A 76 -21.45 -31.21 2.41
C PRO A 76 -20.11 -30.44 2.48
N PRO A 77 -19.45 -30.43 3.65
CA PRO A 77 -18.12 -29.83 3.77
C PRO A 77 -17.15 -30.55 2.83
N SER A 78 -16.36 -29.79 2.08
CA SER A 78 -15.32 -30.38 1.23
C SER A 78 -14.29 -31.13 2.08
N PRO A 79 -13.83 -32.32 1.66
CA PRO A 79 -12.70 -32.99 2.30
C PRO A 79 -11.42 -32.13 2.21
N PRO A 80 -10.43 -32.35 3.09
CA PRO A 80 -9.21 -31.55 3.14
C PRO A 80 -8.39 -31.62 1.83
N GLU A 81 -7.71 -30.52 1.48
CA GLU A 81 -6.80 -30.48 0.32
C GLU A 81 -5.68 -31.51 0.48
N MET A 82 -5.55 -32.40 -0.50
CA MET A 82 -4.46 -33.35 -0.62
C MET A 82 -3.41 -32.85 -1.64
N PRO A 83 -2.16 -33.37 -1.60
CA PRO A 83 -1.14 -33.03 -2.60
C PRO A 83 -1.58 -33.30 -4.04
N CYS A 84 -1.17 -32.43 -4.97
CA CYS A 84 -1.48 -32.55 -6.39
C CYS A 84 -0.74 -33.74 -7.04
N ILE A 85 -1.49 -34.77 -7.45
CA ILE A 85 -0.97 -35.96 -8.13
C ILE A 85 -0.70 -35.78 -9.64
N ARG A 86 -0.87 -34.56 -10.18
CA ARG A 86 -0.70 -34.21 -11.62
C ARG A 86 -1.48 -35.08 -12.62
N CYS A 87 -2.70 -35.50 -12.26
CA CYS A 87 -3.53 -36.43 -13.04
C CYS A 87 -4.17 -35.89 -14.35
N GLY A 88 -3.78 -34.72 -14.87
CA GLY A 88 -4.32 -34.16 -16.12
C GLY A 88 -5.73 -33.57 -16.04
N ALA A 89 -6.71 -34.31 -15.52
CA ALA A 89 -8.17 -34.08 -15.58
C ALA A 89 -8.68 -32.63 -15.41
N CYS A 90 -7.99 -31.80 -14.63
CA CYS A 90 -8.32 -30.39 -14.47
C CYS A 90 -8.23 -29.55 -15.76
N ALA A 91 -7.41 -29.96 -16.74
CA ALA A 91 -7.28 -29.32 -18.04
C ALA A 91 -8.34 -29.85 -19.04
N GLU A 92 -8.60 -31.17 -19.02
CA GLU A 92 -9.60 -31.84 -19.88
C GLU A 92 -11.01 -31.24 -19.72
N VAL A 93 -11.37 -30.80 -18.51
CA VAL A 93 -12.67 -30.16 -18.23
C VAL A 93 -12.63 -28.63 -18.28
N CYS A 94 -11.55 -28.02 -18.75
CA CYS A 94 -11.45 -26.56 -18.83
C CYS A 94 -12.17 -26.06 -20.09
N PRO A 95 -13.31 -25.32 -19.97
CA PRO A 95 -14.08 -24.87 -21.13
C PRO A 95 -13.39 -23.76 -21.94
N HIS A 96 -12.15 -23.39 -21.59
CA HIS A 96 -11.31 -22.39 -22.27
C HIS A 96 -9.89 -22.96 -22.54
N GLU A 97 -9.72 -24.29 -22.47
CA GLU A 97 -8.50 -25.02 -22.87
C GLU A 97 -7.19 -24.57 -22.18
N LEU A 98 -7.30 -23.89 -21.03
CA LEU A 98 -6.17 -23.47 -20.20
C LEU A 98 -5.47 -24.67 -19.54
N GLN A 99 -4.35 -24.40 -18.87
CA GLN A 99 -3.61 -25.39 -18.06
C GLN A 99 -3.72 -25.09 -16.55
N PRO A 100 -4.85 -25.43 -15.87
CA PRO A 100 -5.03 -25.19 -14.44
C PRO A 100 -3.95 -25.78 -13.52
N PHE A 101 -3.27 -26.85 -13.92
CA PHE A 101 -2.20 -27.45 -13.10
C PHE A 101 -0.96 -26.55 -13.04
N GLU A 102 -0.51 -25.96 -14.15
CA GLU A 102 0.62 -25.02 -14.15
C GLU A 102 0.24 -23.70 -13.50
N LEU A 103 -0.96 -23.17 -13.82
CA LEU A 103 -1.52 -21.98 -13.18
C LEU A 103 -1.61 -22.13 -11.65
N TYR A 104 -1.95 -23.32 -11.13
CA TYR A 104 -1.96 -23.56 -9.68
C TYR A 104 -0.56 -23.49 -9.08
N TRP A 105 0.44 -24.12 -9.70
CA TRP A 105 1.82 -24.06 -9.20
C TRP A 105 2.37 -22.63 -9.22
N PHE A 106 2.10 -21.85 -10.27
CA PHE A 106 2.53 -20.45 -10.33
C PHE A 106 1.76 -19.55 -9.34
N ALA A 107 0.43 -19.71 -9.21
CA ALA A 107 -0.37 -18.95 -8.25
C ALA A 107 0.01 -19.27 -6.79
N ARG A 108 0.19 -20.54 -6.45
CA ARG A 108 0.65 -21.02 -5.14
C ARG A 108 2.06 -20.52 -4.81
N ALA A 109 2.94 -20.45 -5.81
CA ALA A 109 4.28 -19.86 -5.68
C ALA A 109 4.30 -18.31 -5.74
N ARG A 110 3.14 -17.65 -5.88
CA ARG A 110 3.00 -16.19 -6.09
C ARG A 110 3.80 -15.65 -7.29
N ASN A 111 4.09 -16.49 -8.28
CA ASN A 111 4.77 -16.09 -9.52
C ASN A 111 3.77 -15.49 -10.52
N PHE A 112 3.40 -14.23 -10.26
CA PHE A 112 2.34 -13.56 -11.01
C PHE A 112 2.73 -13.15 -12.44
N GLY A 113 4.02 -13.17 -12.80
CA GLY A 113 4.46 -13.04 -14.18
C GLY A 113 4.02 -14.25 -15.01
N LYS A 114 4.43 -15.45 -14.57
CA LYS A 114 4.06 -16.69 -15.24
C LYS A 114 2.55 -16.95 -15.29
N THR A 115 1.77 -16.55 -14.29
CA THR A 115 0.30 -16.66 -14.41
C THR A 115 -0.29 -15.76 -15.51
N GLN A 116 0.35 -14.63 -15.84
CA GLN A 116 -0.10 -13.77 -16.94
C GLN A 116 0.35 -14.32 -18.30
N GLU A 117 1.58 -14.84 -18.40
CA GLU A 117 2.06 -15.60 -19.57
C GLU A 117 1.14 -16.80 -19.89
N TYR A 118 0.59 -17.46 -18.86
CA TYR A 118 -0.34 -18.58 -18.97
C TYR A 118 -1.83 -18.16 -18.95
N HIS A 119 -2.14 -16.93 -19.36
CA HIS A 119 -3.52 -16.51 -19.66
C HIS A 119 -4.52 -16.61 -18.48
N LEU A 120 -4.08 -16.42 -17.23
CA LEU A 120 -4.95 -16.51 -16.04
C LEU A 120 -6.21 -15.65 -16.12
N PHE A 121 -6.18 -14.51 -16.81
CA PHE A 121 -7.33 -13.62 -16.94
C PHE A 121 -8.48 -14.21 -17.75
N ASP A 122 -8.19 -15.11 -18.69
CA ASP A 122 -9.18 -15.80 -19.52
C ASP A 122 -9.94 -16.89 -18.73
N CYS A 123 -9.47 -17.25 -17.52
CA CYS A 123 -10.17 -18.19 -16.65
C CYS A 123 -11.49 -17.58 -16.12
N ILE A 124 -12.64 -18.00 -16.63
CA ILE A 124 -13.98 -17.56 -16.16
C ILE A 124 -14.41 -18.09 -14.78
N GLU A 125 -13.49 -18.67 -13.99
CA GLU A 125 -13.74 -19.12 -12.60
C GLU A 125 -14.89 -20.13 -12.44
N CYS A 126 -15.14 -20.94 -13.47
CA CYS A 126 -16.29 -21.84 -13.61
C CYS A 126 -16.40 -22.99 -12.59
N GLY A 127 -15.37 -23.25 -11.77
CA GLY A 127 -15.36 -24.30 -10.75
C GLY A 127 -15.03 -25.71 -11.27
N CYS A 128 -15.19 -26.00 -12.57
CA CYS A 128 -15.05 -27.35 -13.15
C CYS A 128 -13.75 -28.05 -12.76
N CYS A 129 -12.61 -27.37 -12.88
CA CYS A 129 -11.29 -27.92 -12.55
C CYS A 129 -11.10 -28.25 -11.06
N SER A 130 -11.75 -27.51 -10.14
CA SER A 130 -11.74 -27.83 -8.72
C SER A 130 -12.67 -29.00 -8.38
N TYR A 131 -13.83 -29.09 -9.05
CA TYR A 131 -14.81 -30.16 -8.83
C TYR A 131 -14.28 -31.55 -9.22
N VAL A 132 -13.57 -31.67 -10.35
CA VAL A 132 -13.00 -32.95 -10.80
C VAL A 132 -11.66 -33.31 -10.16
N CYS A 133 -11.14 -32.49 -9.25
CA CYS A 133 -9.82 -32.72 -8.67
C CYS A 133 -9.86 -33.88 -7.65
N PRO A 134 -9.18 -35.02 -7.89
CA PRO A 134 -9.15 -36.13 -6.93
C PRO A 134 -8.37 -35.79 -5.65
N SER A 135 -7.53 -34.76 -5.70
CA SER A 135 -6.85 -34.17 -4.55
C SER A 135 -7.69 -33.10 -3.82
N HIS A 136 -8.92 -32.82 -4.29
CA HIS A 136 -9.86 -31.81 -3.77
C HIS A 136 -9.28 -30.38 -3.65
N ILE A 137 -8.32 -30.04 -4.51
CA ILE A 137 -7.64 -28.74 -4.50
C ILE A 137 -8.61 -27.63 -4.95
N PRO A 138 -8.78 -26.54 -4.18
CA PRO A 138 -9.66 -25.43 -4.53
C PRO A 138 -9.01 -24.47 -5.57
N LEU A 139 -8.55 -25.01 -6.71
CA LEU A 139 -7.88 -24.29 -7.82
C LEU A 139 -8.46 -22.89 -8.11
N VAL A 140 -9.79 -22.76 -8.21
CA VAL A 140 -10.44 -21.45 -8.50
C VAL A 140 -10.22 -20.41 -7.39
N GLN A 141 -10.04 -20.80 -6.12
CA GLN A 141 -9.69 -19.88 -5.04
C GLN A 141 -8.26 -19.33 -5.23
N TYR A 142 -7.30 -20.17 -5.62
CA TYR A 142 -5.95 -19.74 -5.98
C TYR A 142 -5.95 -18.80 -7.19
N PHE A 143 -6.80 -19.04 -8.19
CA PHE A 143 -6.94 -18.17 -9.36
C PHE A 143 -7.57 -16.82 -9.01
N ARG A 144 -8.63 -16.80 -8.19
CA ARG A 144 -9.24 -15.58 -7.65
C ARG A 144 -8.25 -14.74 -6.84
N PHE A 145 -7.47 -15.39 -5.97
CA PHE A 145 -6.39 -14.75 -5.22
C PHE A 145 -5.35 -14.13 -6.17
N ALA A 146 -4.85 -14.90 -7.15
CA ALA A 146 -3.83 -14.42 -8.07
C ALA A 146 -4.29 -13.23 -8.94
N LYS A 147 -5.50 -13.25 -9.50
CA LYS A 147 -6.08 -12.09 -10.20
C LYS A 147 -6.19 -10.86 -9.30
N SER A 148 -6.64 -11.06 -8.05
CA SER A 148 -6.83 -9.99 -7.07
C SER A 148 -5.50 -9.32 -6.68
N GLU A 149 -4.45 -10.12 -6.48
CA GLU A 149 -3.07 -9.66 -6.25
C GLU A 149 -2.54 -8.85 -7.44
N ILE A 150 -2.68 -9.37 -8.67
CA ILE A 150 -2.23 -8.66 -9.89
C ILE A 150 -2.94 -7.31 -10.02
N TRP A 151 -4.27 -7.27 -9.84
CA TRP A 151 -5.02 -6.02 -9.86
C TRP A 151 -4.68 -5.07 -8.71
N SER A 152 -4.25 -5.57 -7.54
CA SER A 152 -3.77 -4.69 -6.46
C SER A 152 -2.44 -4.04 -6.84
N ARG A 153 -1.47 -4.84 -7.27
CA ARG A 153 -0.15 -4.39 -7.72
C ARG A 153 -0.24 -3.37 -8.86
N GLU A 154 -1.13 -3.59 -9.82
CA GLU A 154 -1.33 -2.64 -10.93
C GLU A 154 -2.02 -1.35 -10.47
N ARG A 155 -3.01 -1.40 -9.55
CA ARG A 155 -3.57 -0.17 -8.94
C ARG A 155 -2.53 0.59 -8.13
N GLU A 156 -1.68 -0.10 -7.38
CA GLU A 156 -0.59 0.49 -6.58
C GLU A 156 0.46 1.15 -7.48
N LYS A 157 0.85 0.50 -8.57
CA LYS A 157 1.72 1.05 -9.63
C LYS A 157 1.11 2.29 -10.27
N GLN A 158 -0.14 2.23 -10.73
CA GLN A 158 -0.83 3.39 -11.32
C GLN A 158 -0.98 4.55 -10.33
N ALA A 159 -1.25 4.26 -9.05
CA ALA A 159 -1.29 5.28 -7.99
C ALA A 159 0.08 5.93 -7.74
N ALA A 160 1.17 5.15 -7.80
CA ALA A 160 2.53 5.64 -7.69
C ALA A 160 2.97 6.48 -8.90
N GLU A 161 2.62 6.06 -10.12
CA GLU A 161 2.86 6.83 -11.36
C GLU A 161 2.07 8.14 -11.34
N ALA A 162 0.79 8.11 -10.96
CA ALA A 162 -0.02 9.31 -10.76
C ALA A 162 0.48 10.20 -9.60
N ALA A 163 1.19 9.65 -8.61
CA ALA A 163 1.86 10.44 -7.58
C ALA A 163 3.12 11.14 -8.12
N LYS A 164 3.97 10.45 -8.90
CA LYS A 164 5.15 11.01 -9.56
C LYS A 164 4.78 12.17 -10.49
N ALA A 165 3.83 11.96 -11.41
CA ALA A 165 3.37 13.00 -12.33
C ALA A 165 2.83 14.26 -11.61
N ARG A 166 2.14 14.10 -10.47
CA ARG A 166 1.68 15.22 -9.62
C ARG A 166 2.82 15.94 -8.89
N PHE A 167 3.91 15.25 -8.56
CA PHE A 167 5.10 15.83 -7.95
C PHE A 167 5.94 16.60 -8.99
N GLU A 168 6.18 15.99 -10.15
CA GLU A 168 6.88 16.61 -11.29
C GLU A 168 6.18 17.89 -11.76
N LEU A 169 4.84 17.86 -11.91
CA LEU A 169 4.03 19.03 -12.26
C LEU A 169 4.06 20.13 -11.17
N ARG A 170 4.28 19.78 -9.90
CA ARG A 170 4.47 20.74 -8.81
C ARG A 170 5.86 21.39 -8.90
N ASN A 171 6.91 20.60 -9.09
CA ASN A 171 8.29 21.10 -9.17
C ASN A 171 8.47 22.02 -10.38
N ALA A 172 8.00 21.60 -11.56
CA ALA A 172 8.02 22.42 -12.78
C ALA A 172 7.20 23.74 -12.65
N ARG A 173 6.25 23.83 -11.71
CA ARG A 173 5.59 25.10 -11.37
C ARG A 173 6.47 25.95 -10.45
N ALA A 174 6.99 25.36 -9.38
CA ALA A 174 7.86 26.03 -8.42
C ALA A 174 9.13 26.58 -9.07
N GLU A 175 9.73 25.83 -10.00
CA GLU A 175 10.91 26.22 -10.78
C GLU A 175 10.63 27.44 -11.67
N ARG A 176 9.50 27.45 -12.41
CA ARG A 176 9.08 28.63 -13.20
C ARG A 176 8.84 29.84 -12.30
N GLU A 177 8.09 29.66 -11.22
CA GLU A 177 7.86 30.73 -10.25
C GLU A 177 9.17 31.26 -9.63
N GLN A 178 10.15 30.38 -9.37
CA GLN A 178 11.45 30.75 -8.81
C GLN A 178 12.32 31.47 -9.84
N ALA A 179 12.30 31.05 -11.11
CA ALA A 179 12.96 31.74 -12.22
C ALA A 179 12.36 33.15 -12.43
N GLU A 180 11.04 33.28 -12.50
CA GLU A 180 10.35 34.58 -12.60
C GLU A 180 10.69 35.52 -11.43
N LYS A 181 10.76 34.98 -10.20
CA LYS A 181 11.15 35.74 -9.00
C LYS A 181 12.64 36.14 -9.05
N ALA A 182 13.52 35.25 -9.49
CA ALA A 182 14.95 35.53 -9.65
C ALA A 182 15.22 36.59 -10.74
N GLU A 183 14.57 36.48 -11.90
CA GLU A 183 14.63 37.50 -12.96
C GLU A 183 14.11 38.85 -12.49
N ARG A 184 12.99 38.89 -11.76
CA ARG A 184 12.44 40.14 -11.22
C ARG A 184 13.40 40.81 -10.23
N LEU A 185 14.05 40.02 -9.38
CA LEU A 185 15.08 40.52 -8.45
C LEU A 185 16.35 40.98 -9.17
N ALA A 186 16.78 40.28 -10.23
CA ALA A 186 17.93 40.67 -11.05
C ALA A 186 17.68 41.98 -11.83
N ARG A 187 16.50 42.13 -12.44
CA ARG A 187 16.08 43.38 -13.12
C ARG A 187 15.96 44.54 -12.13
N ALA A 188 15.50 44.28 -10.90
CA ALA A 188 15.42 45.30 -9.85
C ALA A 188 16.81 45.69 -9.29
N SER A 189 17.79 44.78 -9.25
CA SER A 189 19.14 45.08 -8.77
C SER A 189 19.98 45.81 -9.82
N THR A 190 19.81 45.53 -11.12
CA THR A 190 20.48 46.28 -12.20
C THR A 190 19.90 47.69 -12.36
N ALA A 191 18.59 47.87 -12.24
CA ALA A 191 17.98 49.20 -12.22
C ALA A 191 18.57 50.06 -11.08
N ARG A 192 18.54 49.55 -9.85
CA ARG A 192 19.08 50.24 -8.66
C ARG A 192 20.58 50.54 -8.72
N SER A 193 21.39 49.77 -9.45
CA SER A 193 22.81 50.08 -9.63
C SER A 193 23.08 51.08 -10.75
N SER A 194 22.18 51.19 -11.75
CA SER A 194 22.22 52.26 -12.75
C SER A 194 21.79 53.62 -12.18
N GLU A 195 20.78 53.67 -11.30
CA GLU A 195 20.33 54.92 -10.65
C GLU A 195 21.36 55.48 -9.64
N ARG A 196 22.29 54.65 -9.14
CA ARG A 196 23.23 55.03 -8.07
C ARG A 196 24.53 55.68 -8.57
N LYS A 197 24.57 56.16 -9.81
CA LYS A 197 25.71 56.87 -10.42
C LYS A 197 25.16 57.86 -11.46
N PRO A 198 25.41 59.19 -11.35
CA PRO A 198 26.56 59.82 -10.69
C PRO A 198 26.21 60.77 -9.52
N ALA A 199 26.97 60.69 -8.41
CA ALA A 199 26.94 61.68 -7.32
C ALA A 199 28.23 61.66 -6.47
N SER A 200 29.42 61.75 -7.08
CA SER A 200 30.70 61.76 -6.34
C SER A 200 31.86 62.48 -7.06
N ALA A 201 31.59 63.68 -7.57
CA ALA A 201 32.53 64.74 -7.95
C ALA A 201 31.66 66.02 -8.03
N VAL A 202 31.87 67.11 -7.30
CA VAL A 202 33.09 67.91 -6.99
C VAL A 202 32.99 68.46 -5.54
N ALA A 203 33.87 69.40 -5.17
CA ALA A 203 33.81 70.33 -4.02
C ALA A 203 34.26 69.81 -2.65
N SER A 204 35.49 70.18 -2.29
CA SER A 204 35.93 70.45 -0.92
C SER A 204 35.90 71.97 -0.66
N ALA A 205 36.12 72.37 0.61
CA ALA A 205 36.20 73.76 1.14
C ALA A 205 34.86 74.53 1.25
N ALA A 206 34.61 75.34 2.30
CA ALA A 206 35.27 75.47 3.62
C ALA A 206 34.42 76.34 4.60
N VAL A 207 34.75 76.29 5.92
CA VAL A 207 34.48 77.27 7.03
C VAL A 207 32.98 77.62 7.35
N VAL A 208 32.49 78.10 8.53
CA VAL A 208 32.87 78.36 9.96
C VAL A 208 31.53 78.74 10.69
N GLU A 209 31.20 78.66 12.00
CA GLU A 209 31.70 78.30 13.37
C GLU A 209 30.43 77.68 14.11
N ALA A 210 30.30 77.30 15.40
CA ALA A 210 31.11 76.85 16.55
C ALA A 210 30.15 76.41 17.71
N GLY A 211 30.63 76.25 18.96
CA GLY A 211 29.83 75.96 20.17
C GLY A 211 29.91 74.50 20.63
N VAL A 212 30.90 74.07 21.44
CA VAL A 212 30.93 74.10 22.93
C VAL A 212 29.81 73.20 23.55
N SER A 213 30.06 72.14 24.33
CA SER A 213 31.28 71.64 25.02
C SER A 213 31.22 70.15 25.43
N GLY A 214 32.40 69.50 25.56
CA GLY A 214 32.61 68.23 26.32
C GLY A 214 32.64 66.96 25.44
N ALA A 215 33.78 66.32 25.13
CA ALA A 215 34.74 65.59 26.00
C ALA A 215 34.13 64.31 26.63
N LEU A 216 34.62 63.07 26.46
CA LEU A 216 35.81 62.45 25.80
C LEU A 216 35.47 60.93 25.57
N ALA A 217 36.08 60.10 24.71
CA ALA A 217 37.16 60.21 23.70
C ALA A 217 37.09 59.03 22.67
N SER A 218 38.09 58.96 21.78
CA SER A 218 38.58 57.77 21.01
C SER A 218 37.60 56.93 20.17
N GLU A 219 37.57 57.25 18.89
CA GLU A 219 37.51 56.31 17.75
C GLU A 219 38.75 55.35 17.72
N PRO A 220 38.82 54.26 16.89
CA PRO A 220 38.29 54.19 15.52
C PRO A 220 37.56 52.91 15.08
N ALA A 221 36.94 53.02 13.89
CA ALA A 221 36.17 52.02 13.18
C ALA A 221 36.96 50.79 12.66
N VAL A 222 36.23 49.71 12.38
CA VAL A 222 36.59 48.75 11.31
C VAL A 222 35.32 48.33 10.56
N ALA A 223 35.39 48.22 9.23
CA ALA A 223 34.29 47.72 8.41
C ALA A 223 34.47 46.23 8.08
N SER A 224 33.85 45.34 8.87
CA SER A 224 33.59 43.93 8.48
C SER A 224 32.27 43.46 9.11
N SER A 225 31.29 43.12 8.29
CA SER A 225 29.98 42.64 8.79
C SER A 225 29.17 41.78 7.81
N ALA A 226 29.62 41.61 6.55
CA ALA A 226 28.91 40.82 5.55
C ALA A 226 29.35 39.33 5.53
N VAL A 227 30.64 39.06 5.71
CA VAL A 227 31.20 37.69 5.64
C VAL A 227 30.97 36.94 6.96
N ASP A 228 31.16 37.63 8.08
CA ASP A 228 31.01 37.10 9.44
C ASP A 228 29.60 36.60 9.73
N ALA A 229 28.58 37.29 9.21
CA ALA A 229 27.17 36.98 9.44
C ALA A 229 26.73 35.62 8.87
N ASP A 230 27.43 35.07 7.88
CA ASP A 230 27.11 33.76 7.31
C ASP A 230 27.88 32.62 8.00
N ALA A 231 29.13 32.89 8.41
CA ALA A 231 29.91 32.00 9.27
C ALA A 231 29.23 31.77 10.63
N GLN A 232 28.73 32.84 11.26
CA GLN A 232 28.02 32.77 12.55
C GLN A 232 26.73 31.95 12.47
N LYS A 233 25.97 32.01 11.35
CA LYS A 233 24.78 31.17 11.14
C LYS A 233 25.15 29.69 11.03
N LYS A 234 26.21 29.37 10.28
CA LYS A 234 26.69 27.97 10.14
C LYS A 234 27.17 27.42 11.49
N ALA A 235 27.91 28.21 12.28
CA ALA A 235 28.34 27.83 13.61
C ALA A 235 27.17 27.59 14.59
N THR A 236 26.15 28.46 14.59
CA THR A 236 24.97 28.27 15.47
C THR A 236 24.11 27.06 15.07
N ILE A 237 24.00 26.74 13.78
CA ILE A 237 23.32 25.53 13.31
C ILE A 237 24.05 24.25 13.76
N VAL A 238 25.39 24.19 13.62
CA VAL A 238 26.18 23.05 14.10
C VAL A 238 26.04 22.87 15.62
N ALA A 239 26.19 23.95 16.40
CA ALA A 239 26.02 23.90 17.84
C ALA A 239 24.59 23.49 18.27
N ALA A 240 23.56 23.85 17.51
CA ALA A 240 22.20 23.38 17.73
C ALA A 240 22.03 21.88 17.43
N MET A 241 22.63 21.38 16.35
CA MET A 241 22.61 19.96 16.00
C MET A 241 23.35 19.08 17.02
N GLU A 242 24.47 19.56 17.57
CA GLU A 242 25.21 18.85 18.62
C GLU A 242 24.43 18.80 19.93
N ARG A 243 23.82 19.92 20.35
CA ARG A 243 22.92 19.95 21.51
C ARG A 243 21.72 19.00 21.33
N ALA A 244 21.13 18.96 20.13
CA ALA A 244 20.04 18.03 19.81
C ALA A 244 20.49 16.55 19.82
N ARG A 245 21.73 16.25 19.39
CA ARG A 245 22.31 14.90 19.49
C ARG A 245 22.58 14.51 20.95
N ALA A 246 23.15 15.40 21.76
CA ALA A 246 23.39 15.18 23.19
C ALA A 246 22.07 14.95 23.96
N GLN A 247 21.02 15.74 23.68
CA GLN A 247 19.69 15.54 24.26
C GLN A 247 19.09 14.19 23.85
N ARG A 248 19.22 13.76 22.59
CA ARG A 248 18.76 12.44 22.13
C ARG A 248 19.54 11.28 22.76
N ALA A 249 20.82 11.45 23.06
CA ALA A 249 21.63 10.46 23.77
C ALA A 249 21.30 10.38 25.27
N ALA A 250 20.88 11.49 25.89
CA ALA A 250 20.50 11.55 27.30
C ALA A 250 19.11 10.97 27.60
N VAL A 251 18.20 10.90 26.61
CA VAL A 251 16.87 10.32 26.78
C VAL A 251 16.94 8.79 26.64
N GLN A 252 17.21 8.10 27.75
CA GLN A 252 16.97 6.66 27.85
C GLN A 252 15.46 6.35 27.76
N PRO A 253 15.06 5.25 27.09
CA PRO A 253 13.65 4.87 26.96
C PRO A 253 13.08 4.41 28.30
N ARG A 254 12.11 5.17 28.85
CA ARG A 254 11.51 4.95 30.18
C ARG A 254 10.73 3.62 30.36
N ASN A 255 10.58 2.80 29.32
CA ASN A 255 9.74 1.60 29.31
C ASN A 255 10.40 0.34 29.94
N THR A 256 11.59 0.43 30.54
CA THR A 256 12.29 -0.70 31.17
C THR A 256 12.16 -0.75 32.69
N GLY A 257 11.79 0.37 33.35
CA GLY A 257 11.92 0.51 34.81
C GLY A 257 10.74 0.00 35.65
N GLN A 258 9.58 -0.28 35.06
CA GLN A 258 8.36 -0.72 35.77
C GLN A 258 7.65 -1.86 35.03
N LEU A 259 8.39 -2.95 34.78
CA LEU A 259 7.86 -4.19 34.21
C LEU A 259 7.28 -5.08 35.31
N SER A 260 6.11 -5.67 35.08
CA SER A 260 5.47 -6.60 36.03
C SER A 260 6.21 -7.94 36.10
N ALA A 261 6.01 -8.67 37.20
CA ALA A 261 6.61 -10.00 37.40
C ALA A 261 6.15 -11.06 36.37
N GLN A 262 5.07 -10.81 35.62
CA GLN A 262 4.68 -11.63 34.45
C GLN A 262 5.49 -11.24 33.21
N GLN A 263 5.56 -9.94 32.89
CA GLN A 263 6.31 -9.43 31.74
C GLN A 263 7.80 -9.80 31.80
N GLN A 264 8.40 -9.77 33.00
CA GLN A 264 9.78 -10.21 33.21
C GLN A 264 9.99 -11.70 32.86
N ARG A 265 9.01 -12.57 33.15
CA ARG A 265 9.06 -14.00 32.80
C ARG A 265 8.88 -14.25 31.31
N GLU A 266 8.01 -13.48 30.66
CA GLU A 266 7.80 -13.52 29.21
C GLU A 266 9.08 -13.09 28.46
N ILE A 267 9.73 -12.00 28.89
CA ILE A 267 11.01 -11.55 28.34
C ILE A 267 12.08 -12.65 28.51
N ALA A 268 12.25 -13.21 29.70
CA ALA A 268 13.21 -14.28 29.94
C ALA A 268 12.95 -15.53 29.07
N ALA A 269 11.69 -15.91 28.85
CA ALA A 269 11.33 -17.01 27.96
C ALA A 269 11.62 -16.72 26.48
N ILE A 270 11.41 -15.48 26.03
CA ILE A 270 11.75 -15.02 24.68
C ILE A 270 13.27 -14.99 24.49
N GLU A 271 14.02 -14.50 25.47
CA GLU A 271 15.49 -14.43 25.42
C GLU A 271 16.13 -15.82 25.47
N ALA A 272 15.64 -16.74 26.31
CA ALA A 272 16.09 -18.13 26.31
C ALA A 272 15.84 -18.82 24.96
N ARG A 273 14.67 -18.60 24.33
CA ARG A 273 14.36 -19.10 22.98
C ARG A 273 15.26 -18.49 21.91
N ARG A 274 15.64 -17.21 22.06
CA ARG A 274 16.54 -16.51 21.14
C ARG A 274 17.99 -17.00 21.26
N ALA A 275 18.44 -17.25 22.49
CA ALA A 275 19.76 -17.83 22.77
C ALA A 275 19.88 -19.26 22.23
N ALA A 276 18.83 -20.08 22.34
CA ALA A 276 18.79 -21.42 21.72
C ALA A 276 18.96 -21.33 20.18
N LEU A 277 18.17 -20.50 19.51
CA LEU A 277 18.27 -20.29 18.05
C LEU A 277 19.64 -19.74 17.61
N GLN A 278 20.30 -18.94 18.46
CA GLN A 278 21.66 -18.45 18.20
C GLN A 278 22.73 -19.52 18.44
N ALA A 279 22.53 -20.44 19.39
CA ALA A 279 23.42 -21.59 19.61
C ALA A 279 23.26 -22.69 18.54
N GLU A 280 22.08 -22.82 17.93
CA GLU A 280 21.79 -23.71 16.80
C GLU A 280 22.31 -23.16 15.44
N SER A 281 22.83 -21.92 15.40
CA SER A 281 23.35 -21.28 14.20
C SER A 281 24.87 -21.47 14.07
N PRO A 282 25.38 -22.30 13.13
CA PRO A 282 26.82 -22.41 12.87
C PRO A 282 27.36 -21.12 12.21
N PRO A 283 28.68 -20.84 12.30
CA PRO A 283 29.27 -19.64 11.71
C PRO A 283 29.34 -19.72 10.18
N ASP A 284 28.75 -18.74 9.50
CA ASP A 284 28.77 -18.60 8.03
C ASP A 284 30.17 -18.29 7.48
N THR A 285 30.99 -19.31 7.21
CA THR A 285 32.23 -19.17 6.44
C THR A 285 31.94 -19.12 4.94
N VAL A 286 31.49 -17.97 4.44
CA VAL A 286 31.25 -17.75 3.00
C VAL A 286 32.58 -17.56 2.25
N THR A 287 33.17 -18.67 1.82
CA THR A 287 34.29 -18.65 0.84
C THR A 287 33.72 -18.50 -0.58
N PRO A 288 34.05 -17.44 -1.34
CA PRO A 288 33.58 -17.28 -2.70
C PRO A 288 34.28 -18.28 -3.66
N PRO A 289 33.58 -18.81 -4.68
CA PRO A 289 34.17 -19.77 -5.60
C PRO A 289 35.13 -19.10 -6.59
N GLU A 290 36.30 -19.72 -6.80
CA GLU A 290 37.21 -19.33 -7.89
C GLU A 290 36.61 -19.65 -9.26
N ARG A 291 36.94 -18.83 -10.26
CA ARG A 291 36.57 -19.09 -11.65
C ARG A 291 37.58 -20.07 -12.25
N ALA A 292 37.12 -21.29 -12.56
CA ALA A 292 37.83 -22.16 -13.49
C ALA A 292 37.95 -21.47 -14.87
N ALA A 293 39.09 -21.65 -15.52
CA ALA A 293 39.38 -21.15 -16.85
C ALA A 293 39.99 -22.27 -17.70
N GLU A 294 39.17 -22.83 -18.58
CA GLU A 294 39.49 -23.64 -19.77
C GLU A 294 38.47 -23.28 -20.87
#